data_AF-V8N693-F1
#
_entry.id   AF-V8N693-F1
#
_cell.length_a   1.000
_cell.length_b   1.000
_cell.length_c   1.000
_cell.angle_alpha   90.00
_cell.angle_beta   90.00
_cell.angle_gamma   90.00
#
_symmetry.space_group_name_H-M   'P 1'
#
loop_
_entity.id
_entity.type
_entity.pdbx_description
1 polymer ?
#
loop_
_entity_poly.entity_id
_entity_poly.type
_entity_poly.pdbx_seq_one_letter_code
_entity_poly.pdbx_strand_id
1 'polypeptide(L)'
;VNSWSGSLEIGVTALDPNHLDFPSSATGLKGGSWIISGCSVLRDGRSILEEYGQDLDQLGEGDRVGIQRTAGGELRLWVNGQDCGVAATGIPPRVWAVVDLYGKCTQITFCTGGKQ
;
A
#
# COMPACT_ATOMS: atom_id res chain seq x y z
N VAL A 1 -2.45 10.52 -25.23
CA VAL A 1 -1.24 9.69 -25.05
C VAL A 1 -0.98 9.59 -23.55
N ASN A 2 -1.55 8.59 -22.88
CA ASN A 2 -1.29 8.31 -21.46
C ASN A 2 -0.64 6.91 -21.41
N SER A 3 0.66 6.84 -21.69
CA SER A 3 1.36 5.58 -21.99
C SER A 3 1.95 4.86 -20.78
N TRP A 4 1.40 5.08 -19.58
CA TRP A 4 1.88 4.45 -18.35
C TRP A 4 0.72 3.69 -17.71
N SER A 5 0.88 2.39 -17.49
CA SER A 5 0.06 1.57 -16.58
C SER A 5 0.72 1.62 -15.20
N GLY A 6 -0.06 1.68 -14.12
CA GLY A 6 0.48 1.91 -12.78
C GLY A 6 0.15 3.29 -12.21
N SER A 7 -0.18 3.36 -10.93
CA SER A 7 -0.34 4.62 -10.21
C SER A 7 0.54 4.69 -8.97
N LEU A 8 0.36 3.78 -8.02
CA LEU A 8 1.16 3.76 -6.80
C LEU A 8 1.13 2.38 -6.16
N GLU A 9 2.14 2.12 -5.35
CA GLU A 9 2.20 0.99 -4.43
C GLU A 9 2.06 1.53 -3.00
N ILE A 10 1.27 0.86 -2.17
CA ILE A 10 1.06 1.27 -0.77
C ILE A 10 0.99 0.06 0.15
N GLY A 11 1.53 0.19 1.35
CA GLY A 11 1.51 -0.92 2.29
C GLY A 11 2.27 -0.65 3.58
N VAL A 12 2.69 -1.71 4.26
CA VAL A 12 3.40 -1.62 5.52
C VAL A 12 4.65 -2.49 5.52
N THR A 13 5.67 -2.07 6.26
CA THR A 13 6.85 -2.89 6.56
C THR A 13 7.10 -2.94 8.06
N ALA A 14 7.59 -4.09 8.54
CA ALA A 14 8.09 -4.26 9.91
C ALA A 14 9.57 -3.86 10.05
N LEU A 15 10.21 -3.41 8.97
CA LEU A 15 11.59 -2.95 8.97
C LEU A 15 11.66 -1.46 9.35
N ASP A 16 12.66 -1.10 10.17
CA ASP A 16 12.89 0.28 10.55
C ASP A 16 13.36 1.10 9.33
N PRO A 17 12.65 2.18 8.95
CA PRO A 17 13.02 2.97 7.77
C PRO A 17 14.38 3.66 7.90
N ASN A 18 14.92 3.86 9.11
CA ASN A 18 16.27 4.41 9.30
C ASN A 18 17.38 3.44 8.91
N HIS A 19 17.06 2.15 8.76
CA HIS A 19 17.99 1.07 8.48
C HIS A 19 17.57 0.24 7.27
N LEU A 20 16.61 0.72 6.49
CA LEU A 20 16.06 0.02 5.35
C LEU A 20 16.85 0.35 4.08
N ASP A 21 17.31 -0.69 3.39
CA ASP A 21 17.80 -0.58 2.01
C ASP A 21 16.61 -0.58 1.05
N PHE A 22 16.37 0.55 0.38
CA PHE A 22 15.24 0.70 -0.51
C PHE A 22 15.47 -0.06 -1.84
N PRO A 23 14.60 -1.03 -2.19
CA PRO A 23 14.62 -1.69 -3.49
C PRO A 23 14.14 -0.73 -4.60
N SER A 24 14.18 -1.19 -5.85
CA SER A 24 13.73 -0.41 -7.02
C SER A 24 12.22 -0.14 -7.06
N SER A 25 11.41 -0.92 -6.34
CA SER A 25 9.97 -0.70 -6.10
C SER A 25 9.58 -1.32 -4.76
N ALA A 26 8.53 -0.81 -4.11
CA ALA A 26 8.07 -1.31 -2.83
C ALA A 26 7.72 -2.81 -2.85
N THR A 27 7.21 -3.35 -3.96
CA THR A 27 6.99 -4.80 -4.13
C THR A 27 8.27 -5.65 -3.96
N GLY A 28 9.45 -5.05 -4.12
CA GLY A 28 10.74 -5.71 -3.86
C GLY A 28 11.11 -5.83 -2.38
N LEU A 29 10.38 -5.18 -1.48
CA LEU A 29 10.64 -5.21 -0.04
C LEU A 29 10.42 -6.62 0.52
N LYS A 30 11.27 -6.99 1.49
CA LYS A 30 11.27 -8.30 2.16
C LYS A 30 11.25 -8.11 3.68
N GLY A 31 11.38 -9.20 4.43
CA GLY A 31 11.64 -9.14 5.87
C GLY A 31 10.43 -8.72 6.71
N GLY A 32 9.21 -9.03 6.27
CA GLY A 32 7.97 -8.61 6.92
C GLY A 32 7.40 -7.36 6.28
N SER A 33 7.20 -7.39 4.96
CA SER A 33 6.59 -6.29 4.20
C SER A 33 5.33 -6.78 3.48
N TRP A 34 4.27 -5.96 3.50
CA TRP A 34 2.99 -6.21 2.85
C TRP A 34 2.62 -5.03 1.99
N ILE A 35 2.62 -5.22 0.66
CA ILE A 35 2.46 -4.15 -0.33
C ILE A 35 1.26 -4.47 -1.21
N ILE A 36 0.42 -3.47 -1.43
CA ILE A 36 -0.71 -3.50 -2.36
C ILE A 36 -0.26 -2.80 -3.64
N SER A 37 -0.41 -3.48 -4.78
CA SER A 37 -0.03 -3.04 -6.11
C SER A 37 -1.13 -3.40 -7.09
N GLY A 38 -1.75 -2.40 -7.74
CA GLY A 38 -2.95 -2.63 -8.55
C GLY A 38 -4.04 -3.32 -7.73
N CYS A 39 -4.47 -4.51 -8.16
CA CYS A 39 -5.44 -5.38 -7.46
C CYS A 39 -4.81 -6.46 -6.56
N SER A 40 -3.49 -6.50 -6.43
CA SER A 40 -2.77 -7.60 -5.76
C SER A 40 -2.18 -7.17 -4.43
N VAL A 41 -2.13 -8.10 -3.49
CA VAL A 41 -1.44 -7.95 -2.21
C VAL A 41 -0.25 -8.90 -2.18
N LEU A 42 0.93 -8.35 -1.95
CA LEU A 42 2.19 -9.06 -1.89
C LEU A 42 2.70 -9.08 -0.45
N ARG A 43 3.27 -10.22 -0.06
CA ARG A 43 4.07 -10.35 1.16
C ARG A 43 5.49 -10.73 0.78
N ASP A 44 6.46 -9.92 1.19
CA ASP A 44 7.89 -10.13 0.93
C ASP A 44 8.20 -10.38 -0.56
N GLY A 45 7.53 -9.63 -1.43
CA GLY A 45 7.63 -9.73 -2.89
C GLY A 45 6.94 -10.94 -3.53
N ARG A 46 6.10 -11.67 -2.78
CA ARG A 46 5.29 -12.78 -3.30
C ARG A 46 3.80 -12.44 -3.20
N SER A 47 3.06 -12.60 -4.29
CA SER A 47 1.59 -12.45 -4.28
C SER A 47 0.97 -13.43 -3.28
N ILE A 48 0.14 -12.91 -2.37
CA ILE A 48 -0.63 -13.70 -1.40
C ILE A 48 -2.14 -13.57 -1.59
N LEU A 49 -2.58 -12.53 -2.28
CA LEU A 49 -3.97 -12.30 -2.66
C LEU A 49 -3.97 -11.59 -4.01
N GLU A 50 -4.69 -12.18 -4.96
CA GLU A 50 -4.99 -11.58 -6.25
C GLU A 50 -6.46 -11.15 -6.24
N GLU A 51 -6.81 -10.13 -7.02
CA GLU A 51 -8.18 -9.63 -7.10
C GLU A 51 -8.75 -9.16 -5.75
N TYR A 52 -7.96 -8.43 -4.96
CA TYR A 52 -8.38 -7.83 -3.68
C TYR A 52 -9.60 -6.90 -3.82
N GLY A 53 -9.90 -6.44 -5.04
CA GLY A 53 -11.16 -5.83 -5.42
C GLY A 53 -11.06 -4.33 -5.73
N GLN A 54 -10.10 -3.64 -5.13
CA GLN A 54 -9.78 -2.26 -5.48
C GLN A 54 -8.50 -2.22 -6.32
N ASP A 55 -8.59 -1.58 -7.48
CA ASP A 55 -7.47 -1.38 -8.39
C ASP A 55 -6.81 -0.02 -8.15
N LEU A 56 -5.60 -0.02 -7.61
CA LEU A 56 -4.85 1.22 -7.41
C LEU A 56 -4.45 1.89 -8.74
N ASP A 57 -4.41 1.15 -9.86
CA ASP A 57 -4.01 1.71 -11.16
C ASP A 57 -5.11 2.57 -11.82
N GLN A 58 -6.32 2.51 -11.26
CA GLN A 58 -7.47 3.34 -11.66
C GLN A 58 -7.56 4.66 -10.90
N LEU A 59 -6.71 4.87 -9.88
CA LEU A 59 -6.69 6.11 -9.12
C LEU A 59 -6.25 7.30 -9.98
N GLY A 60 -6.90 8.44 -9.74
CA GLY A 60 -6.64 9.71 -10.39
C GLY A 60 -6.32 10.85 -9.41
N GLU A 61 -6.07 12.02 -9.97
CA GLU A 61 -5.88 13.23 -9.17
C GLU A 61 -7.12 13.52 -8.31
N GLY A 62 -6.89 13.80 -7.02
CA GLY A 62 -7.94 14.08 -6.05
C GLY A 62 -8.41 12.86 -5.25
N ASP A 63 -8.13 11.64 -5.72
CA ASP A 63 -8.40 10.43 -4.95
C ASP A 63 -7.54 10.35 -3.70
N ARG A 64 -8.09 9.75 -2.65
CA ARG A 64 -7.44 9.56 -1.36
C ARG A 64 -7.32 8.09 -1.04
N VAL A 65 -6.10 7.68 -0.70
CA VAL A 65 -5.81 6.30 -0.30
C VAL A 65 -5.27 6.30 1.12
N GLY A 66 -5.69 5.32 1.91
CA GLY A 66 -5.22 5.09 3.26
C GLY A 66 -4.97 3.62 3.52
N ILE A 67 -4.07 3.34 4.46
CA ILE A 67 -3.83 1.99 4.98
C ILE A 67 -3.98 2.01 6.49
N GLN A 68 -4.46 0.89 7.02
CA GLN A 68 -4.68 0.73 8.45
C GLN A 68 -4.19 -0.64 8.90
N ARG A 69 -3.38 -0.65 9.95
CA ARG A 69 -3.13 -1.85 10.76
C ARG A 69 -4.13 -1.88 11.91
N THR A 70 -5.07 -2.84 11.89
CA THR A 70 -6.06 -2.98 12.97
C THR A 70 -5.42 -3.53 14.23
N ALA A 71 -6.07 -3.39 15.39
CA ALA A 71 -5.58 -3.97 16.65
C ALA A 71 -5.36 -5.49 16.55
N GLY A 72 -6.24 -6.19 15.81
CA GLY A 72 -6.16 -7.63 15.53
C GLY A 72 -5.06 -8.05 14.57
N GLY A 73 -4.27 -7.12 14.02
CA GLY A 73 -3.19 -7.43 13.10
C GLY A 73 -3.68 -7.68 11.67
N GLU A 74 -4.75 -7.00 11.25
CA GLU A 74 -5.19 -6.98 9.86
C GLU A 74 -4.64 -5.73 9.17
N LEU A 75 -4.25 -5.85 7.91
CA LEU A 75 -4.00 -4.73 7.01
C LEU A 75 -5.29 -4.45 6.22
N ARG A 76 -5.75 -3.21 6.22
CA ARG A 76 -6.91 -2.76 5.45
C ARG A 76 -6.55 -1.59 4.57
N LEU A 77 -7.10 -1.56 3.37
CA LEU A 77 -7.04 -0.44 2.44
C LEU A 77 -8.31 0.41 2.57
N TRP A 78 -8.14 1.71 2.42
CA TRP A 78 -9.22 2.68 2.36
C TRP A 78 -9.06 3.51 1.09
N VAL A 79 -10.13 3.67 0.31
CA VAL A 79 -10.14 4.56 -0.86
C VAL A 79 -11.32 5.50 -0.76
N ASN A 80 -11.06 6.82 -0.82
CA ASN A 80 -12.05 7.88 -0.71
C ASN A 80 -12.99 7.76 0.51
N GLY A 81 -12.45 7.25 1.62
CA GLY A 81 -13.19 7.03 2.88
C GLY A 81 -13.96 5.70 2.93
N GLN A 82 -13.90 4.87 1.90
CA GLN A 82 -14.52 3.56 1.87
C GLN A 82 -13.50 2.47 2.24
N ASP A 83 -13.89 1.59 3.17
CA ASP A 83 -13.13 0.40 3.55
C ASP A 83 -13.16 -0.63 2.40
N CYS A 84 -12.00 -1.01 1.89
CA CYS A 84 -11.84 -1.99 0.81
C CYS A 84 -11.69 -3.43 1.34
N GLY A 85 -11.82 -3.66 2.64
CA GLY A 85 -11.73 -4.99 3.25
C GLY A 85 -10.34 -5.33 3.79
N VAL A 86 -10.10 -6.60 4.11
CA VAL A 86 -8.82 -7.07 4.67
C VAL A 86 -7.88 -7.50 3.55
N ALA A 87 -6.76 -6.80 3.40
CA ALA A 87 -5.71 -7.12 2.43
C ALA A 87 -4.81 -8.26 2.91
N ALA A 88 -4.48 -8.29 4.20
CA ALA A 88 -3.64 -9.32 4.81
C ALA A 88 -3.90 -9.42 6.32
N THR A 89 -3.54 -10.56 6.91
CA THR A 89 -3.65 -10.83 8.35
C THR A 89 -2.29 -11.19 8.96
N GLY A 90 -2.18 -11.16 10.28
CA GLY A 90 -0.94 -11.47 11.00
C GLY A 90 0.10 -10.34 10.96
N ILE A 91 -0.34 -9.10 10.79
CA ILE A 91 0.53 -7.92 10.76
C ILE A 91 1.07 -7.62 12.18
N PRO A 92 2.41 -7.50 12.34
CA PRO A 92 3.04 -7.15 13.60
C PRO A 92 2.49 -5.84 14.21
N PRO A 93 2.62 -5.65 15.53
CA PRO A 93 2.11 -4.44 16.19
C PRO A 93 2.88 -3.17 15.82
N ARG A 94 4.19 -3.28 15.56
CA ARG A 94 5.03 -2.18 15.11
C ARG A 94 5.32 -2.36 13.63
N VAL A 95 4.84 -1.41 12.83
CA VAL A 95 5.07 -1.33 11.39
C VAL A 95 5.18 0.14 10.98
N TRP A 96 5.73 0.37 9.80
CA TRP A 96 5.83 1.67 9.16
C TRP A 96 5.07 1.66 7.85
N ALA A 97 4.48 2.80 7.49
CA ALA A 97 3.82 2.96 6.20
C ALA A 97 4.86 3.01 5.07
N VAL A 98 4.55 2.34 3.97
CA VAL A 98 5.29 2.37 2.72
C VAL A 98 4.38 2.97 1.66
N VAL A 99 4.89 3.97 0.95
CA VAL A 99 4.26 4.49 -0.26
C VAL A 99 5.35 4.63 -1.31
N ASP A 100 5.08 4.11 -2.49
CA ASP A 100 5.96 4.19 -3.63
C ASP A 100 5.19 4.73 -4.84
N LEU A 101 5.76 5.75 -5.49
CA LEU A 101 5.12 6.50 -6.56
C LEU A 101 5.77 6.12 -7.88
N TYR A 102 4.99 5.63 -8.83
CA TYR A 102 5.47 5.28 -10.15
C TYR A 102 4.37 5.44 -11.20
N GLY A 103 4.73 5.45 -12.48
CA GLY A 103 3.74 5.58 -13.54
C GLY A 103 3.00 6.91 -13.50
N LYS A 104 1.68 6.87 -13.31
CA LYS A 104 0.82 8.06 -13.40
C LYS A 104 0.84 8.95 -12.15
N CYS A 105 1.15 8.41 -10.97
CA CYS A 105 1.24 9.21 -9.76
C CYS A 105 2.68 9.69 -9.56
N THR A 106 2.86 11.00 -9.43
CA THR A 106 4.18 11.62 -9.21
C THR A 106 4.28 12.36 -7.90
N GLN A 107 3.15 12.64 -7.25
CA GLN A 107 3.09 13.39 -6.01
C GLN A 107 1.94 12.89 -5.14
N ILE A 108 2.20 12.79 -3.84
CA ILE A 108 1.18 12.63 -2.82
C ILE A 108 1.32 13.71 -1.75
N THR A 109 0.26 13.90 -0.99
CA THR A 109 0.26 14.76 0.20
C THR A 109 -0.35 13.97 1.36
N PHE A 110 0.33 13.97 2.50
CA PHE A 110 -0.22 13.37 3.71
C PHE A 110 -1.42 14.21 4.19
N CYS A 111 -2.58 13.56 4.30
CA CYS A 111 -3.77 14.19 4.85
C CYS A 111 -3.70 14.20 6.37
N THR A 112 -3.62 15.39 6.97
CA THR A 112 -3.68 15.59 8.42
C THR A 112 -5.13 15.76 8.86
N GLY A 113 -5.90 14.66 8.90
CA GLY A 113 -7.28 14.75 9.38
C GLY A 113 -8.09 13.47 9.15
N GLY A 114 -8.54 12.87 10.26
CA GLY A 114 -9.51 11.79 10.29
C GLY A 114 -8.92 10.48 10.79
N LYS A 115 -9.34 10.04 11.98
CA LYS A 115 -9.76 8.64 12.08
C LYS A 115 -10.82 8.48 10.99
N GLN A 116 -10.53 7.68 9.96
CA GLN A 116 -11.61 7.17 9.12
C GLN A 116 -12.47 6.25 9.98
#